data_AF-A0A3D1YMX0-F1
#
_entry.id   AF-A0A3D1YMX0-F1
#
_cell.length_a   1.000
_cell.length_b   1.000
_cell.length_c   1.000
_cell.angle_alpha   90.00
_cell.angle_beta   90.00
_cell.angle_gamma   90.00
#
_symmetry.space_group_name_H-M   'P 1'
#
loop_
_entity.id
_entity.type
_entity.pdbx_description
1 polymer ?
#
loop_
_entity_poly.entity_id
_entity_poly.type
_entity_poly.pdbx_seq_one_letter_code
_entity_poly.pdbx_strand_id
1 'polypeptide(L)'
;MKIRHLCILFLSMALVDVARAQDKRLACNSFAELAATVIQIRQQEQEATGVLDYANANLKDQYPPHVFNLVKKMIREAFERQPVGTSSLEGEVRTFARQQRRGCNELYAQLDP
;
A
#
# COMPACT_ATOMS: atom_id res chain seq x y z
N MET A 1 -13.32 -0.87 -50.88
CA MET A 1 -13.34 -0.32 -49.50
C MET A 1 -13.59 -1.47 -48.53
N LYS A 2 -12.67 -1.75 -47.58
CA LYS A 2 -12.92 -2.43 -46.28
C LYS A 2 -11.59 -2.79 -45.59
N ILE A 3 -10.92 -1.79 -45.02
CA ILE A 3 -9.91 -1.96 -43.96
C ILE A 3 -10.13 -0.80 -42.98
N ARG A 4 -11.16 -0.88 -42.13
CA ARG A 4 -11.45 0.17 -41.14
C ARG A 4 -11.91 -0.36 -39.78
N HIS A 5 -11.73 -1.65 -39.49
CA HIS A 5 -12.23 -2.24 -38.23
C HIS A 5 -11.15 -2.89 -37.35
N LEU A 6 -9.87 -2.92 -37.76
CA LEU A 6 -8.81 -3.55 -36.96
C LEU A 6 -8.14 -2.59 -35.95
N CYS A 7 -8.28 -1.27 -36.08
CA CYS A 7 -7.55 -0.31 -35.22
C CYS A 7 -8.27 0.06 -33.91
N ILE A 8 -9.55 -0.29 -33.74
CA ILE A 8 -10.34 0.13 -32.56
C ILE A 8 -10.13 -0.85 -31.37
N LEU A 9 -9.72 -2.09 -31.63
CA LEU A 9 -9.47 -3.09 -30.58
C LEU A 9 -8.10 -2.92 -29.88
N PHE A 10 -7.10 -2.36 -30.56
CA PHE A 10 -5.78 -2.11 -29.94
C PHE A 10 -5.77 -0.90 -28.99
N LEU A 11 -6.63 0.10 -29.23
CA LEU A 11 -6.74 1.29 -28.38
C LEU A 11 -7.43 1.00 -27.04
N SER A 12 -8.32 0.01 -26.98
CA SER A 12 -9.06 -0.33 -25.76
C SER A 12 -8.23 -1.15 -24.76
N MET A 13 -7.38 -2.07 -25.22
CA MET A 13 -6.47 -2.81 -24.33
C MET A 13 -5.46 -1.87 -23.66
N ALA A 14 -4.82 -0.98 -24.43
CA ALA A 14 -3.86 -0.01 -23.89
C ALA A 14 -4.47 0.95 -22.85
N LEU A 15 -5.75 1.34 -23.01
CA LEU A 15 -6.44 2.20 -22.04
C LEU A 15 -6.80 1.47 -20.74
N VAL A 16 -7.13 0.19 -20.82
CA VAL A 16 -7.39 -0.67 -19.65
C VAL A 16 -6.10 -0.90 -18.88
N ASP A 17 -4.98 -1.13 -19.57
CA ASP A 17 -3.67 -1.32 -18.94
C ASP A 17 -3.17 -0.03 -18.27
N VAL A 18 -3.40 1.14 -18.90
CA VAL A 18 -3.07 2.46 -18.32
C VAL A 18 -3.93 2.76 -17.10
N ALA A 19 -5.24 2.48 -17.15
CA ALA A 19 -6.14 2.67 -16.01
C ALA A 19 -5.75 1.76 -14.83
N ARG A 20 -5.49 0.47 -15.09
CA ARG A 20 -4.99 -0.47 -14.06
C ARG A 20 -3.66 -0.03 -13.48
N ALA A 21 -2.72 0.44 -14.31
CA ALA A 21 -1.43 0.93 -13.84
C ALA A 21 -1.60 2.19 -12.95
N GLN A 22 -2.53 3.08 -13.30
CA GLN A 22 -2.85 4.26 -12.49
C GLN A 22 -3.50 3.89 -11.16
N ASP A 23 -4.45 2.96 -11.15
CA ASP A 23 -5.13 2.48 -9.95
C ASP A 23 -4.16 1.77 -8.99
N LYS A 24 -3.26 0.92 -9.53
CA LYS A 24 -2.17 0.30 -8.75
C LYS A 24 -1.25 1.36 -8.12
N ARG A 25 -0.86 2.37 -8.90
CA ARG A 25 0.00 3.45 -8.41
C ARG A 25 -0.67 4.26 -7.30
N LEU A 26 -1.97 4.54 -7.44
CA LEU A 26 -2.77 5.21 -6.42
C LEU A 26 -2.87 4.35 -5.16
N ALA A 27 -3.19 3.06 -5.30
CA ALA A 27 -3.27 2.12 -4.17
C ALA A 27 -1.94 2.04 -3.39
N CYS A 28 -0.80 1.92 -4.07
CA CYS A 28 0.50 1.86 -3.40
C CYS A 28 0.96 3.21 -2.82
N ASN A 29 0.49 4.35 -3.34
CA ASN A 29 0.70 5.65 -2.70
C ASN A 29 -0.09 5.73 -1.39
N SER A 30 -1.38 5.38 -1.41
CA SER A 30 -2.22 5.37 -0.20
C SER A 30 -1.69 4.40 0.85
N PHE A 31 -1.13 3.25 0.43
CA PHE A 31 -0.47 2.33 1.36
C PHE A 31 0.79 2.93 1.99
N ALA A 32 1.57 3.69 1.22
CA ALA A 32 2.75 4.40 1.73
C ALA A 32 2.38 5.52 2.73
N GLU A 33 1.29 6.23 2.47
CA GLU A 33 0.74 7.23 3.38
C GLU A 33 0.26 6.60 4.69
N LEU A 34 -0.46 5.47 4.61
CA LEU A 34 -0.86 4.72 5.80
C LEU A 34 0.34 4.24 6.62
N ALA A 35 1.41 3.79 5.94
CA ALA A 35 2.65 3.40 6.60
C ALA A 35 3.29 4.55 7.38
N ALA A 36 3.27 5.77 6.83
CA ALA A 36 3.76 6.97 7.51
C ALA A 36 2.96 7.26 8.79
N THR A 37 1.63 7.14 8.73
CA THR A 37 0.75 7.31 9.89
C THR A 37 1.02 6.27 10.98
N VAL A 38 1.22 5.00 10.60
CA VAL A 38 1.49 3.93 11.58
C VAL A 38 2.80 4.17 12.35
N ILE A 39 3.85 4.71 11.71
CA ILE A 39 5.09 5.07 12.42
C ILE A 39 4.84 6.18 13.45
N GLN A 40 4.01 7.18 13.11
CA GLN A 40 3.66 8.25 14.05
C GLN A 40 2.86 7.70 15.25
N ILE A 41 1.91 6.79 15.01
CA ILE A 41 1.14 6.14 16.08
C ILE A 41 2.06 5.31 16.97
N ARG A 42 3.00 4.55 16.39
CA ARG A 42 3.97 3.75 17.16
C ARG A 42 4.84 4.60 18.09
N GLN A 43 5.11 5.86 17.78
CA GLN A 43 5.85 6.74 18.71
C GLN A 43 5.01 7.13 19.94
N GLN A 44 3.69 7.00 19.87
CA GLN A 44 2.74 7.37 20.93
C GLN A 44 2.22 6.14 21.70
N GLU A 45 2.06 5.02 21.01
CA GLU A 45 1.53 3.76 21.54
C GLU A 45 2.66 2.78 21.90
N GLN A 46 2.55 2.14 23.06
CA GLN A 46 3.59 1.23 23.56
C GLN A 46 3.51 -0.17 22.94
N GLU A 47 2.36 -0.58 22.40
CA GLU A 47 2.13 -1.94 21.91
C GLU A 47 1.34 -1.99 20.60
N ALA A 48 1.69 -2.94 19.72
CA ALA A 48 1.02 -3.14 18.44
C ALA A 48 -0.44 -3.59 18.58
N THR A 49 -0.78 -4.26 19.69
CA THR A 49 -2.08 -4.90 19.92
C THR A 49 -3.22 -3.90 19.80
N GLY A 50 -3.13 -2.74 20.46
CA GLY A 50 -4.19 -1.72 20.41
C GLY A 50 -4.44 -1.18 19.00
N VAL A 51 -3.38 -0.98 18.22
CA VAL A 51 -3.48 -0.52 16.83
C VAL A 51 -4.07 -1.61 15.92
N LEU A 52 -3.69 -2.87 16.14
CA LEU A 52 -4.25 -4.02 15.41
C LEU A 52 -5.73 -4.24 15.71
N ASP A 53 -6.15 -4.08 16.97
CA ASP A 53 -7.54 -4.21 17.38
C ASP A 53 -8.40 -3.10 16.77
N TYR A 54 -7.91 -1.85 16.81
CA TYR A 54 -8.57 -0.74 16.11
C TYR A 54 -8.71 -1.02 14.61
N ALA A 55 -7.64 -1.49 13.95
CA ALA A 55 -7.69 -1.82 12.53
C ALA A 55 -8.69 -2.95 12.23
N ASN A 56 -8.75 -3.99 13.07
CA ASN A 56 -9.72 -5.07 12.92
C ASN A 56 -11.17 -4.58 13.08
N ALA A 57 -11.45 -3.73 14.06
CA ALA A 57 -12.79 -3.23 14.32
C ALA A 57 -13.29 -2.24 13.25
N ASN A 58 -12.38 -1.45 12.66
CA ASN A 58 -12.78 -0.30 11.83
C ASN A 58 -12.45 -0.44 10.35
N LEU A 59 -11.42 -1.21 9.98
CA LEU A 59 -10.87 -1.24 8.61
C LEU A 59 -11.09 -2.57 7.89
N LYS A 60 -11.35 -3.67 8.62
CA LYS A 60 -11.44 -5.02 8.05
C LYS A 60 -12.42 -5.13 6.88
N ASP A 61 -13.61 -4.54 7.02
CA ASP A 61 -14.67 -4.63 6.02
C ASP A 61 -14.60 -3.51 4.97
N GLN A 62 -13.69 -2.54 5.14
CA GLN A 62 -13.47 -1.45 4.17
C GLN A 62 -12.49 -1.84 3.06
N TYR A 63 -11.71 -2.91 3.26
CA TYR A 63 -10.67 -3.34 2.32
C TYR A 63 -10.88 -4.80 1.90
N PRO A 64 -10.48 -5.17 0.67
CA PRO A 64 -10.36 -6.57 0.30
C PRO A 64 -9.45 -7.33 1.30
N PRO A 65 -9.74 -8.61 1.60
CA PRO A 65 -9.01 -9.35 2.64
C PRO A 65 -7.48 -9.36 2.49
N HIS A 66 -6.99 -9.42 1.25
CA HIS A 66 -5.56 -9.39 0.96
C HIS A 66 -4.93 -8.02 1.27
N VAL A 67 -5.62 -6.92 0.98
CA VAL A 67 -5.16 -5.56 1.33
C VAL A 67 -5.17 -5.38 2.85
N PHE A 68 -6.24 -5.82 3.52
CA PHE A 68 -6.32 -5.74 4.98
C PHE A 68 -5.21 -6.56 5.67
N ASN A 69 -4.83 -7.71 5.11
CA ASN A 69 -3.70 -8.50 5.60
C ASN A 69 -2.36 -7.75 5.45
N LEU A 70 -2.16 -6.97 4.38
CA LEU A 70 -0.98 -6.10 4.24
C LEU A 70 -0.94 -5.03 5.31
N VAL A 71 -2.07 -4.40 5.63
CA VAL A 71 -2.18 -3.40 6.71
C VAL A 71 -1.77 -4.01 8.05
N LYS A 72 -2.29 -5.19 8.41
CA LYS A 72 -1.88 -5.88 9.65
C LYS A 72 -0.40 -6.21 9.68
N LYS A 73 0.17 -6.65 8.56
CA LYS A 73 1.60 -6.97 8.45
C LYS A 73 2.45 -5.71 8.67
N MET A 74 2.08 -4.62 8.01
CA MET A 74 2.75 -3.33 8.13
C MET A 74 2.71 -2.78 9.57
N ILE A 75 1.57 -2.91 10.27
CA ILE A 75 1.48 -2.51 11.68
C ILE A 75 2.46 -3.34 12.53
N ARG A 76 2.50 -4.66 12.37
CA ARG A 76 3.47 -5.51 13.09
C ARG A 76 4.91 -5.11 12.78
N GLU A 77 5.24 -4.97 11.49
CA GLU A 77 6.59 -4.56 11.06
C GLU A 77 7.01 -3.20 11.61
N ALA A 78 6.06 -2.27 11.80
CA ALA A 78 6.36 -0.98 12.41
C ALA A 78 6.74 -1.14 13.89
N PHE A 79 5.95 -1.89 14.66
CA PHE A 79 6.11 -2.07 16.11
C PHE A 79 7.21 -3.07 16.49
N GLU A 80 7.58 -3.99 15.61
CA GLU A 80 8.75 -4.88 15.79
C GLU A 80 10.08 -4.11 15.65
N ARG A 81 10.07 -2.97 14.96
CA ARG A 81 11.25 -2.11 14.89
C ARG A 81 11.39 -1.35 16.19
N GLN A 82 12.58 -1.44 16.80
CA GLN A 82 12.93 -0.57 17.92
C GLN A 82 12.77 0.90 17.49
N PRO A 83 12.15 1.76 18.32
CA PRO A 83 12.14 3.20 18.07
C PRO A 83 13.58 3.64 17.88
N VAL A 84 13.89 4.18 16.70
CA VAL A 84 15.27 4.51 16.38
C VAL A 84 15.63 5.76 17.18
N GLY A 85 16.26 5.55 18.34
CA GLY A 85 16.85 6.61 19.14
C GLY A 85 17.73 7.49 18.25
N THR A 86 17.54 8.80 18.36
CA THR A 86 18.22 9.90 17.64
C THR A 86 18.03 10.03 16.12
N SER A 87 17.33 9.13 15.42
CA SER A 87 16.95 9.40 14.03
C SER A 87 15.77 10.37 13.96
N SER A 88 15.75 11.29 12.99
CA SER A 88 14.59 12.17 12.82
C SER A 88 13.37 11.33 12.45
N LEU A 89 12.25 11.55 13.16
CA LEU A 89 10.96 10.92 12.86
C LEU A 89 10.61 11.01 11.37
N GLU A 90 10.94 12.13 10.74
CA GLU A 90 10.77 12.36 9.31
C GLU A 90 11.56 11.35 8.44
N GLY A 91 12.82 11.06 8.81
CA GLY A 91 13.67 10.11 8.12
C GLY A 91 13.15 8.67 8.24
N GLU A 92 12.66 8.31 9.42
CA GLU A 92 12.05 6.99 9.66
C GLU A 92 10.75 6.84 8.86
N VAL A 93 9.84 7.82 8.96
CA VAL A 93 8.58 7.87 8.20
C VAL A 93 8.86 7.71 6.70
N ARG A 94 9.81 8.48 6.15
CA ARG A 94 10.16 8.44 4.73
C ARG A 94 10.71 7.07 4.33
N THR A 95 11.59 6.49 5.14
CA THR A 95 12.21 5.18 4.85
C THR A 95 11.17 4.07 4.88
N PHE A 96 10.32 4.06 5.91
CA PHE A 96 9.28 3.06 6.08
C PHE A 96 8.22 3.14 4.98
N ALA A 97 7.72 4.34 4.67
CA ALA A 97 6.76 4.55 3.58
C ALA A 97 7.31 4.10 2.22
N ARG A 98 8.59 4.37 1.92
CA ARG A 98 9.24 3.88 0.69
C ARG A 98 9.32 2.37 0.64
N GLN A 99 9.66 1.71 1.75
CA GLN A 99 9.72 0.26 1.83
C GLN A 99 8.35 -0.37 1.60
N GLN A 100 7.31 0.12 2.26
CA GLN A 100 5.94 -0.39 2.11
C GLN A 100 5.39 -0.17 0.71
N ARG A 101 5.67 0.99 0.10
CA ARG A 101 5.33 1.26 -1.31
C ARG A 101 5.98 0.26 -2.27
N ARG A 102 7.26 -0.04 -2.07
CA ARG A 102 7.99 -1.00 -2.88
C ARG A 102 7.37 -2.39 -2.77
N GLY A 103 7.10 -2.87 -1.55
CA GLY A 103 6.46 -4.16 -1.32
C GLY A 103 5.06 -4.25 -1.96
N CYS A 104 4.28 -3.17 -1.90
CA CYS A 104 2.99 -3.09 -2.59
C CYS A 104 3.12 -3.24 -4.11
N ASN A 105 4.08 -2.53 -4.74
CA ASN A 105 4.32 -2.65 -6.18
C ASN A 105 4.77 -4.07 -6.56
N GLU A 106 5.65 -4.69 -5.76
CA GLU A 106 6.12 -6.07 -5.99
C GLU A 106 4.96 -7.08 -5.91
N LEU A 107 4.01 -6.88 -4.99
CA LEU A 107 2.80 -7.71 -4.89
C LEU A 107 1.90 -7.55 -6.12
N TYR A 108 1.61 -6.32 -6.55
CA TYR A 108 0.76 -6.08 -7.72
C TYR A 108 1.39 -6.55 -9.04
N ALA A 109 2.71 -6.64 -9.11
CA ALA A 109 3.41 -7.25 -10.24
C ALA A 109 3.26 -8.79 -10.28
N GLN A 110 3.02 -9.44 -9.14
CA GLN A 110 2.78 -10.89 -9.06
C GLN A 110 1.31 -11.25 -9.33
N LEU A 111 0.38 -10.32 -9.07
CA LEU A 111 -1.05 -10.53 -9.22
C LEU A 111 -1.59 -10.26 -10.64
N ASP A 112 -0.79 -9.65 -11.52
CA ASP A 112 -1.19 -9.29 -12.89
C ASP A 112 -0.13 -9.84 -13.88
N PRO A 113 -0.21 -11.13 -14.23
CA PRO A 113 0.75 -11.79 -15.14
C PRO A 113 0.62 -11.36 -16.61
#